data_AF-A0AAX6FQM4-F1
#
_entry.id   AF-A0AAX6FQM4-F1
#
_cell.length_a   1.000
_cell.length_b   1.000
_cell.length_c   1.000
_cell.angle_alpha   90.00
_cell.angle_beta   90.00
_cell.angle_gamma   90.00
#
_symmetry.space_group_name_H-M   'P 1'
#
loop_
_entity.id
_entity.type
_entity.pdbx_description
1 polymer ?
#
loop_
_entity_poly.entity_id
_entity_poly.type
_entity_poly.pdbx_seq_one_letter_code
_entity_poly.pdbx_strand_id
1 'polypeptide(L)'
;MQVENGFKGNNFPVIIADSTICQEVRALETEFEEVGTRDVISEDQIQDNRQPSSREDLLHFLNELGWLFQRMNTPAHCSMEFSCLRFKFLFTFSVERDWSALIKMLLDTLAERSLKFDALAQESLEMLMEIQLLNRAVKRKCRKMVDLLLNYSVIRGDAAEVASKMYIFPPNSIGPGGLTPLHLAASAQDSKDMVNALTNDPQEIGLTAGIQYLTIMATPRTCMLHKGTTILTTNW
;
A
#
# COMPACT_ATOMS: atom_id res chain seq x y z
N MET A 1 1.91 -2.76 -53.59
CA MET A 1 1.14 -1.92 -52.64
C MET A 1 2.04 -1.74 -51.43
N GLN A 2 2.68 -0.59 -51.36
CA GLN A 2 3.59 -0.21 -50.28
C GLN A 2 2.72 0.31 -49.14
N VAL A 3 2.81 -0.31 -47.96
CA VAL A 3 2.12 0.17 -46.77
C VAL A 3 3.17 0.76 -45.85
N GLU A 4 2.90 2.00 -45.46
CA GLU A 4 3.81 2.97 -44.89
C GLU A 4 4.34 2.59 -43.51
N ASN A 5 5.54 3.10 -43.23
CA ASN A 5 6.13 3.25 -41.91
C ASN A 5 5.15 3.93 -40.94
N GLY A 6 5.00 3.40 -39.71
CA GLY A 6 4.38 4.20 -38.66
C GLY A 6 3.86 3.55 -37.39
N PHE A 7 4.41 2.45 -36.87
CA PHE A 7 4.11 2.04 -35.49
C PHE A 7 5.39 1.74 -34.72
N LYS A 8 5.91 2.74 -34.00
CA LYS A 8 6.62 2.47 -32.74
C LYS A 8 5.58 1.88 -31.80
N GLY A 9 5.48 0.55 -31.79
CA GLY A 9 4.48 -0.19 -31.04
C GLY A 9 4.64 0.03 -29.55
N ASN A 10 3.79 0.86 -28.97
CA ASN A 10 3.51 0.82 -27.55
C ASN A 10 2.60 -0.40 -27.29
N ASN A 11 3.19 -1.58 -27.14
CA ASN A 11 2.45 -2.78 -26.72
C ASN A 11 2.20 -2.69 -25.21
N PHE A 12 1.17 -1.95 -24.79
CA PHE A 12 0.70 -2.01 -23.42
C PHE A 12 -0.11 -3.30 -23.20
N PRO A 13 0.02 -3.96 -22.03
CA PRO A 13 -0.81 -5.11 -21.73
C PRO A 13 -2.29 -4.69 -21.67
N VAL A 14 -3.16 -5.48 -22.29
CA VAL A 14 -4.60 -5.31 -22.14
C VAL A 14 -5.00 -5.86 -20.76
N ILE A 15 -5.40 -4.96 -19.86
CA ILE A 15 -5.83 -5.31 -18.50
C ILE A 15 -7.36 -5.33 -18.47
N ILE A 16 -7.94 -6.49 -18.18
CA ILE A 16 -9.37 -6.66 -17.98
C ILE A 16 -9.59 -6.85 -16.48
N ALA A 17 -10.26 -5.89 -15.85
CA ALA A 17 -10.46 -5.84 -14.39
C ALA A 17 -11.83 -5.24 -14.05
N ASP A 18 -12.18 -5.27 -12.77
CA ASP A 18 -13.36 -4.57 -12.25
C ASP A 18 -13.30 -3.07 -12.57
N SER A 19 -14.47 -2.46 -12.76
CA SER A 19 -14.57 -1.05 -13.19
C SER A 19 -13.88 -0.09 -12.24
N THR A 20 -13.85 -0.37 -10.93
CA THR A 20 -13.17 0.43 -9.91
C THR A 20 -11.65 0.37 -10.07
N ILE A 21 -11.09 -0.82 -10.32
CA ILE A 21 -9.66 -1.00 -10.60
C ILE A 21 -9.29 -0.30 -11.91
N CYS A 22 -10.11 -0.43 -12.95
CA CYS A 22 -9.88 0.30 -14.20
C CYS A 22 -9.94 1.82 -14.02
N GLN A 23 -10.76 2.35 -13.10
CA GLN A 23 -10.76 3.78 -12.78
C GLN A 23 -9.46 4.20 -12.09
N GLU A 24 -8.98 3.43 -11.12
CA GLU A 24 -7.73 3.70 -10.42
C GLU A 24 -6.53 3.67 -11.38
N VAL A 25 -6.41 2.62 -12.20
CA VAL A 25 -5.29 2.45 -13.16
C VAL A 25 -5.31 3.50 -14.26
N ARG A 26 -6.50 3.99 -14.68
CA ARG A 26 -6.61 5.08 -15.67
C ARG A 26 -5.99 6.39 -15.20
N ALA A 27 -5.81 6.60 -13.90
CA ALA A 27 -5.07 7.76 -13.40
C ALA A 27 -3.62 7.79 -13.92
N LEU A 28 -3.07 6.67 -14.39
CA LEU A 28 -1.75 6.64 -15.02
C LEU A 28 -1.72 7.30 -16.41
N GLU A 29 -2.85 7.38 -17.13
CA GLU A 29 -2.88 7.97 -18.47
C GLU A 29 -2.37 9.42 -18.43
N THR A 30 -2.81 10.20 -17.42
CA THR A 30 -2.33 11.57 -17.20
C THR A 30 -0.87 11.61 -16.76
N GLU A 31 -0.42 10.69 -15.91
CA GLU A 31 1.00 10.62 -15.50
C GLU A 31 1.92 10.31 -16.69
N PHE A 32 1.49 9.47 -17.64
CA PHE A 32 2.25 9.16 -18.85
C PHE A 32 2.41 10.36 -19.79
N GLU A 33 1.35 11.17 -19.95
CA GLU A 33 1.40 12.39 -20.75
C GLU A 33 2.33 13.45 -20.14
N GLU A 34 2.33 13.56 -18.81
CA GLU A 34 3.20 14.49 -18.05
C GLU A 34 4.67 14.08 -18.06
N VAL A 35 4.98 12.78 -17.99
CA VAL A 35 6.39 12.32 -18.03
C VAL A 35 6.96 12.42 -19.45
N GLY A 36 6.17 12.11 -20.48
CA GLY A 36 6.60 12.25 -21.89
C GLY A 36 6.93 13.70 -22.30
N THR A 37 6.45 14.70 -21.56
CA THR A 37 6.81 16.11 -21.72
C THR A 37 8.04 16.53 -20.90
N ARG A 38 8.40 15.79 -19.84
CA ARG A 38 9.56 16.04 -18.98
C ARG A 38 10.85 15.38 -19.44
N ASP A 39 10.79 14.31 -20.23
CA ASP A 39 11.98 13.62 -20.79
C ASP A 39 12.84 14.51 -21.72
N VAL A 40 12.43 15.76 -21.98
CA VAL A 40 13.22 16.78 -22.70
C VAL A 40 14.11 17.60 -21.73
N ILE A 41 13.87 17.58 -20.41
CA ILE A 41 14.58 18.44 -19.46
C ILE A 41 14.87 17.69 -18.13
N SER A 42 16.14 17.29 -18.00
CA SER A 42 16.90 17.05 -16.75
C SER A 42 16.99 15.62 -16.17
N GLU A 43 18.16 15.02 -16.40
CA GLU A 43 18.88 14.17 -15.45
C GLU A 43 19.32 15.01 -14.24
N ASP A 44 18.72 14.77 -13.07
CA ASP A 44 19.35 14.79 -11.74
C ASP A 44 18.20 14.87 -10.73
N GLN A 45 17.84 13.79 -10.03
CA GLN A 45 17.37 13.87 -8.64
C GLN A 45 17.63 12.58 -7.86
N ILE A 46 18.55 12.73 -6.91
CA ILE A 46 18.94 11.90 -5.77
C ILE A 46 17.75 11.10 -5.18
N GLN A 47 18.00 9.80 -5.00
CA GLN A 47 17.14 8.82 -4.35
C GLN A 47 17.01 9.10 -2.85
N ASP A 48 15.87 9.66 -2.43
CA ASP A 48 15.31 9.36 -1.12
C ASP A 48 13.78 9.58 -1.17
N ASN A 49 13.00 8.53 -0.90
CA ASN A 49 11.54 8.56 -0.76
C ASN A 49 10.65 8.94 -1.97
N ARG A 50 11.15 8.90 -3.20
CA ARG A 50 10.32 9.25 -4.37
C ARG A 50 9.29 8.15 -4.66
N GLN A 51 8.01 8.53 -4.67
CA GLN A 51 6.96 7.81 -5.39
C GLN A 51 7.53 7.32 -6.74
N PRO A 52 7.36 6.03 -7.11
CA PRO A 52 7.84 5.54 -8.40
C PRO A 52 7.15 6.34 -9.51
N SER A 53 7.89 7.29 -10.09
CA SER A 53 7.35 8.37 -10.93
C SER A 53 8.09 8.48 -12.26
N SER A 54 9.02 7.56 -12.57
CA SER A 54 9.66 7.50 -13.88
C SER A 54 8.75 6.80 -14.88
N ARG A 55 8.94 7.09 -16.18
CA ARG A 55 8.20 6.41 -17.25
C ARG A 55 8.44 4.90 -17.22
N GLU A 56 9.68 4.52 -16.89
CA GLU A 56 10.12 3.15 -16.71
C GLU A 56 9.35 2.46 -15.58
N ASP A 57 9.16 3.12 -14.44
CA ASP A 57 8.40 2.57 -13.32
C ASP A 57 6.92 2.36 -13.68
N LEU A 58 6.31 3.31 -14.40
CA LEU A 58 4.92 3.19 -14.85
C LEU A 58 4.76 2.00 -15.80
N LEU A 59 5.68 1.86 -16.77
CA LEU A 59 5.69 0.74 -17.71
C LEU A 59 5.93 -0.58 -17.00
N HIS A 60 6.87 -0.61 -16.06
CA HIS A 60 7.14 -1.78 -15.25
C HIS A 60 5.88 -2.17 -14.46
N PHE A 61 5.24 -1.23 -13.78
CA PHE A 61 3.98 -1.46 -13.07
C PHE A 61 2.89 -2.06 -13.96
N LEU A 62 2.63 -1.47 -15.14
CA LEU A 62 1.62 -2.00 -16.06
C LEU A 62 1.97 -3.41 -16.54
N ASN A 63 3.24 -3.69 -16.85
CA ASN A 63 3.68 -5.02 -17.26
C ASN A 63 3.49 -6.06 -16.16
N GLU A 64 3.87 -5.71 -14.93
CA GLU A 64 3.70 -6.54 -13.74
C GLU A 64 2.23 -6.82 -13.45
N LEU A 65 1.39 -5.78 -13.51
CA LEU A 65 -0.04 -5.87 -13.29
C LEU A 65 -0.71 -6.71 -14.38
N GLY A 66 -0.42 -6.43 -15.65
CA GLY A 66 -0.97 -7.16 -16.78
C GLY A 66 -0.62 -8.66 -16.73
N TRP A 67 0.62 -8.99 -16.37
CA TRP A 67 1.03 -10.38 -16.17
C TRP A 67 0.27 -11.07 -15.03
N LEU A 68 -0.01 -10.35 -13.93
CA LEU A 68 -0.83 -10.88 -12.84
C LEU A 68 -2.25 -11.19 -13.31
N PHE A 69 -2.93 -10.24 -13.95
CA PHE A 69 -4.31 -10.38 -14.43
C PHE A 69 -4.47 -11.48 -15.48
N GLN A 70 -3.51 -11.63 -16.39
CA GLN A 70 -3.52 -12.71 -17.37
C GLN A 70 -3.52 -14.08 -16.69
N ARG A 71 -2.77 -14.24 -15.59
CA ARG A 71 -2.67 -15.51 -14.87
C ARG A 71 -3.88 -15.80 -14.00
N MET A 72 -4.49 -14.78 -13.40
CA MET A 72 -5.75 -14.96 -12.66
C MET A 72 -6.87 -15.52 -13.55
N ASN A 73 -6.84 -15.18 -14.85
CA ASN A 73 -7.83 -15.63 -15.83
C ASN A 73 -7.44 -16.91 -16.60
N THR A 74 -6.24 -17.47 -16.38
CA THR A 74 -5.77 -18.67 -17.10
C THR A 74 -5.89 -19.92 -16.21
N PRO A 75 -6.52 -21.01 -16.67
CA PRO A 75 -6.66 -22.23 -15.87
C PRO A 75 -5.29 -22.90 -15.59
N ALA A 76 -4.87 -22.84 -14.32
CA ALA A 76 -3.99 -23.70 -13.49
C ALA A 76 -2.72 -24.40 -14.03
N HIS A 77 -2.41 -24.46 -15.33
CA HIS A 77 -1.33 -25.31 -15.86
C HIS A 77 0.00 -24.59 -16.17
N CYS A 78 0.14 -23.32 -15.81
CA CYS A 78 1.41 -22.63 -15.91
C CYS A 78 1.78 -22.08 -14.52
N SER A 79 2.57 -22.83 -13.77
CA SER A 79 2.97 -22.49 -12.39
C SER A 79 4.28 -21.71 -12.34
N MET A 80 4.47 -20.70 -13.19
CA MET A 80 5.41 -19.64 -12.84
C MET A 80 4.72 -18.76 -11.80
N GLU A 81 5.10 -18.97 -10.55
CA GLU A 81 4.57 -18.24 -9.41
C GLU A 81 4.94 -16.75 -9.51
N PHE A 82 3.96 -15.84 -9.31
CA PHE A 82 4.27 -14.41 -9.09
C PHE A 82 5.06 -14.35 -7.78
N SER A 83 6.28 -13.84 -7.80
CA SER A 83 7.14 -13.80 -6.60
C SER A 83 6.73 -12.69 -5.64
N CYS A 84 7.11 -12.84 -4.36
CA CYS A 84 6.87 -11.82 -3.33
C CYS A 84 7.49 -10.47 -3.69
N LEU A 85 8.63 -10.44 -4.39
CA LEU A 85 9.25 -9.20 -4.87
C LEU A 85 8.37 -8.42 -5.85
N ARG A 86 7.72 -9.12 -6.77
CA ARG A 86 6.81 -8.48 -7.74
C ARG A 86 5.56 -7.95 -7.02
N PHE A 87 5.02 -8.70 -6.05
CA PHE A 87 3.91 -8.22 -5.23
C PHE A 87 4.30 -6.99 -4.42
N LYS A 88 5.49 -7.01 -3.80
CA LYS A 88 6.02 -5.88 -3.04
C LYS A 88 6.07 -4.60 -3.88
N PHE A 89 6.52 -4.71 -5.12
CA PHE A 89 6.51 -3.60 -6.06
C PHE A 89 5.09 -3.11 -6.34
N LEU A 90 4.16 -4.00 -6.72
CA LEU A 90 2.76 -3.63 -6.99
C LEU A 90 2.07 -2.99 -5.79
N PHE A 91 2.23 -3.55 -4.59
CA PHE A 91 1.68 -3.02 -3.35
C PHE A 91 2.24 -1.63 -3.03
N THR A 92 3.56 -1.46 -3.11
CA THR A 92 4.22 -0.18 -2.85
C THR A 92 3.76 0.87 -3.87
N PHE A 93 3.71 0.52 -5.15
CA PHE A 93 3.28 1.43 -6.21
C PHE A 93 1.82 1.88 -6.03
N SER A 94 0.95 0.95 -5.65
CA SER A 94 -0.50 1.18 -5.53
C SER A 94 -0.87 1.95 -4.25
N VAL A 95 -0.23 1.65 -3.12
CA VAL A 95 -0.52 2.34 -1.85
C VAL A 95 -0.05 3.79 -1.88
N GLU A 96 1.04 4.09 -2.61
CA GLU A 96 1.51 5.46 -2.84
C GLU A 96 0.62 6.28 -3.80
N ARG A 97 -0.46 5.67 -4.32
CA ARG A 97 -1.47 6.34 -5.15
C ARG A 97 -2.89 6.21 -4.59
N ASP A 98 -3.01 5.67 -3.38
CA ASP A 98 -4.29 5.54 -2.68
C ASP A 98 -5.32 4.64 -3.40
N TRP A 99 -4.86 3.74 -4.26
CA TRP A 99 -5.65 2.81 -5.07
C TRP A 99 -6.17 1.63 -4.24
N SER A 100 -7.24 1.89 -3.50
CA SER A 100 -7.78 0.99 -2.48
C SER A 100 -8.39 -0.26 -3.10
N ALA A 101 -9.06 -0.14 -4.25
CA ALA A 101 -9.65 -1.30 -4.93
C ALA A 101 -8.54 -2.24 -5.44
N LEU A 102 -7.46 -1.67 -5.99
CA LEU A 102 -6.34 -2.48 -6.46
C LEU A 102 -5.58 -3.14 -5.30
N ILE A 103 -5.33 -2.43 -4.19
CA ILE A 103 -4.74 -3.02 -2.99
C ILE A 103 -5.58 -4.20 -2.50
N LYS A 104 -6.91 -4.07 -2.48
CA LYS A 104 -7.80 -5.17 -2.10
C LYS A 104 -7.59 -6.40 -2.99
N MET A 105 -7.62 -6.20 -4.30
CA MET A 105 -7.44 -7.29 -5.27
C MET A 105 -6.10 -7.99 -5.09
N LEU A 106 -5.02 -7.22 -4.89
CA LEU A 106 -3.69 -7.78 -4.64
C LEU A 106 -3.66 -8.60 -3.34
N LEU A 107 -4.30 -8.13 -2.27
CA LEU A 107 -4.40 -8.85 -1.00
C LEU A 107 -5.21 -10.14 -1.14
N ASP A 108 -6.37 -10.09 -1.81
CA ASP A 108 -7.22 -11.25 -2.05
C ASP A 108 -6.46 -12.32 -2.85
N THR A 109 -5.77 -11.89 -3.91
CA THR A 109 -4.93 -12.76 -4.76
C THR A 109 -3.78 -13.40 -3.98
N LEU A 110 -3.13 -12.64 -3.10
CA LEU A 110 -2.06 -13.15 -2.26
C LEU A 110 -2.60 -14.17 -1.26
N ALA A 111 -3.73 -13.88 -0.61
CA ALA A 111 -4.37 -14.77 0.36
C ALA A 111 -4.80 -16.11 -0.27
N GLU A 112 -5.42 -16.08 -1.45
CA GLU A 112 -5.79 -17.30 -2.20
C GLU A 112 -4.59 -18.20 -2.52
N ARG A 113 -3.41 -17.59 -2.70
CA ARG A 113 -2.17 -18.32 -2.96
C ARG A 113 -1.53 -18.84 -1.68
N SER A 114 -1.49 -18.03 -0.63
CA SER A 114 -0.95 -18.41 0.68
C SER A 114 -1.73 -19.55 1.32
N LEU A 115 -3.06 -19.63 1.09
CA LEU A 115 -3.89 -20.75 1.56
C LEU A 115 -3.50 -22.11 0.95
N LYS A 116 -2.80 -22.12 -0.19
CA LYS A 116 -2.40 -23.37 -0.87
C LYS A 116 -1.03 -23.90 -0.39
N PHE A 117 -0.19 -23.04 0.18
CA PHE A 117 1.19 -23.37 0.54
C PHE A 117 1.65 -22.59 1.79
N ASP A 118 1.79 -23.28 2.92
CA ASP A 118 2.16 -22.68 4.21
C ASP A 118 3.50 -21.91 4.18
N ALA A 119 4.49 -22.37 3.42
CA ALA A 119 5.77 -21.67 3.29
C ALA A 119 5.62 -20.30 2.59
N LEU A 120 4.75 -20.21 1.59
CA LEU A 120 4.45 -18.95 0.91
C LEU A 120 3.67 -17.98 1.80
N ALA A 121 2.91 -18.50 2.78
CA ALA A 121 2.15 -17.67 3.71
C ALA A 121 3.08 -16.83 4.62
N GLN A 122 4.15 -17.44 5.13
CA GLN A 122 5.12 -16.73 5.97
C GLN A 122 5.89 -15.66 5.17
N GLU A 123 6.40 -16.01 3.99
CA GLU A 123 7.11 -15.05 3.11
C GLU A 123 6.20 -13.88 2.71
N SER A 124 4.92 -14.17 2.41
CA SER A 124 3.93 -13.16 2.06
C SER A 124 3.65 -12.21 3.23
N LEU A 125 3.57 -12.73 4.46
CA LEU A 125 3.34 -11.93 5.65
C LEU A 125 4.54 -11.03 5.96
N GLU A 126 5.76 -11.56 5.87
CA GLU A 126 7.00 -10.80 6.05
C GLU A 126 7.10 -9.65 5.04
N MET A 127 6.78 -9.92 3.77
CA MET A 127 6.72 -8.91 2.72
C MET A 127 5.70 -7.80 3.03
N LEU A 128 4.48 -8.15 3.47
CA LEU A 128 3.47 -7.16 3.87
C LEU A 128 3.91 -6.31 5.08
N MET A 129 4.55 -6.93 6.07
CA MET A 129 5.10 -6.24 7.23
C MET A 129 6.24 -5.28 6.86
N GLU A 130 7.03 -5.62 5.84
CA GLU A 130 8.10 -4.76 5.32
C GLU A 130 7.54 -3.55 4.57
N ILE A 131 6.48 -3.74 3.76
CA ILE A 131 5.87 -2.66 2.96
C ILE A 131 5.18 -1.63 3.86
N GLN A 132 4.54 -2.09 4.94
CA GLN A 132 3.86 -1.25 5.92
C GLN A 132 2.68 -0.47 5.34
N LEU A 133 1.80 -1.17 4.62
CA LEU A 133 0.65 -0.58 3.93
C LEU A 133 -0.16 0.39 4.82
N LEU A 134 -0.45 0.00 6.07
CA LEU A 134 -1.21 0.84 7.00
C LEU A 134 -0.48 2.13 7.39
N ASN A 135 0.83 2.06 7.67
CA ASN A 135 1.64 3.24 7.97
C ASN A 135 1.69 4.21 6.79
N ARG A 136 1.82 3.69 5.56
CA ARG A 136 1.81 4.50 4.33
C ARG A 136 0.46 5.16 4.13
N ALA A 137 -0.63 4.41 4.25
CA ALA A 137 -2.00 4.93 4.15
C ALA A 137 -2.28 6.06 5.16
N VAL A 138 -1.82 5.91 6.41
CA VAL A 138 -1.95 6.95 7.45
C VAL A 138 -1.14 8.20 7.12
N LYS A 139 0.12 8.05 6.68
CA LYS A 139 0.97 9.20 6.27
C LYS A 139 0.34 9.98 5.11
N ARG A 140 -0.32 9.28 4.20
CA ARG A 140 -1.05 9.85 3.06
C ARG A 140 -2.44 10.38 3.41
N LYS A 141 -2.91 10.13 4.65
CA LYS A 141 -4.26 10.47 5.13
C LYS A 141 -5.39 9.87 4.28
N CYS A 142 -5.16 8.72 3.65
CA CYS A 142 -6.18 8.05 2.85
C CYS A 142 -7.11 7.22 3.73
N ARG A 143 -8.22 7.84 4.15
CA ARG A 143 -9.22 7.19 5.01
C ARG A 143 -9.74 5.87 4.44
N LYS A 144 -10.06 5.85 3.14
CA LYS A 144 -10.58 4.65 2.46
C LYS A 144 -9.58 3.49 2.52
N MET A 145 -8.30 3.76 2.30
CA MET A 145 -7.25 2.74 2.38
C MET A 145 -7.04 2.26 3.83
N VAL A 146 -7.05 3.18 4.81
CA VAL A 146 -6.94 2.82 6.23
C VAL A 146 -8.10 1.92 6.66
N ASP A 147 -9.34 2.30 6.34
CA ASP A 147 -10.52 1.49 6.65
C ASP A 147 -10.44 0.12 5.98
N LEU A 148 -10.01 0.06 4.72
CA LEU A 148 -9.84 -1.19 3.99
C LEU A 148 -8.84 -2.12 4.69
N LEU A 149 -7.67 -1.60 5.07
CA LEU A 149 -6.60 -2.40 5.68
C LEU A 149 -6.98 -2.89 7.08
N LEU A 150 -7.58 -2.03 7.93
CA LEU A 150 -8.02 -2.42 9.27
C LEU A 150 -9.12 -3.49 9.25
N ASN A 151 -9.96 -3.49 8.22
CA ASN A 151 -11.04 -4.46 8.05
C ASN A 151 -10.62 -5.69 7.25
N TYR A 152 -9.42 -5.70 6.65
CA TYR A 152 -8.95 -6.83 5.87
C TYR A 152 -8.61 -8.01 6.78
N SER A 153 -9.35 -9.10 6.58
CA SER A 153 -9.15 -10.35 7.32
C SER A 153 -9.21 -11.54 6.37
N VAL A 154 -8.43 -12.56 6.71
CA VAL A 154 -8.48 -13.88 6.07
C VAL A 154 -9.15 -14.86 7.00
N ILE A 155 -9.89 -15.81 6.45
CA ILE A 155 -10.53 -16.87 7.23
C ILE A 155 -9.52 -18.01 7.38
N ARG A 156 -9.21 -18.40 8.62
CA ARG A 156 -8.35 -19.54 8.95
C ARG A 156 -9.20 -20.63 9.61
N GLY A 157 -9.13 -21.85 9.08
CA GLY A 157 -9.87 -23.01 9.58
C GLY A 157 -10.42 -23.89 8.45
N ASP A 158 -10.56 -25.19 8.70
CA ASP A 158 -11.29 -26.09 7.82
C ASP A 158 -12.81 -26.00 8.10
N ALA A 159 -13.63 -26.61 7.25
CA ALA A 159 -15.09 -26.56 7.38
C ALA A 159 -15.63 -27.23 8.67
N ALA A 160 -14.77 -27.84 9.50
CA ALA A 160 -15.13 -28.54 10.72
C ALA A 160 -14.84 -27.73 12.00
N GLU A 161 -13.92 -26.76 11.96
CA GLU A 161 -13.69 -25.81 13.06
C GLU A 161 -14.43 -24.48 12.86
N VAL A 162 -14.66 -23.77 13.97
CA VAL A 162 -15.24 -22.42 13.94
C VAL A 162 -14.26 -21.50 13.21
N ALA A 163 -14.57 -21.18 11.96
CA ALA A 163 -13.82 -20.28 11.09
C ALA A 163 -13.38 -19.01 11.85
N SER A 164 -12.07 -18.86 12.08
CA SER A 164 -11.52 -17.73 12.80
C SER A 164 -11.03 -16.67 11.83
N LYS A 165 -11.44 -15.42 12.04
CA LYS A 165 -10.97 -14.27 11.24
C LYS A 165 -9.61 -13.82 11.76
N MET A 166 -8.60 -13.85 10.89
CA MET A 166 -7.29 -13.30 11.15
C MET A 166 -7.16 -11.95 10.44
N TYR A 167 -7.10 -10.87 11.20
CA TYR A 167 -6.82 -9.53 10.67
C TYR A 167 -5.32 -9.37 10.42
N ILE A 168 -4.95 -8.80 9.27
CA ILE A 168 -3.55 -8.76 8.80
C ILE A 168 -2.85 -7.46 9.20
N PHE A 169 -3.60 -6.37 9.41
CA PHE A 169 -3.04 -5.03 9.62
C PHE A 169 -3.51 -4.43 10.94
N PRO A 170 -2.97 -4.87 12.09
CA PRO A 170 -3.39 -4.34 13.37
C PRO A 170 -2.86 -2.90 13.58
N PRO A 171 -3.64 -2.01 14.23
CA PRO A 171 -3.27 -0.59 14.38
C PRO A 171 -2.06 -0.35 15.30
N ASN A 172 -1.64 -1.36 16.06
CA ASN A 172 -0.45 -1.32 16.92
C ASN A 172 0.81 -1.88 16.23
N SER A 173 0.75 -2.24 14.94
CA SER A 173 1.90 -2.74 14.19
C SER A 173 3.05 -1.72 14.23
N ILE A 174 4.23 -2.13 14.68
CA ILE A 174 5.37 -1.24 14.82
C ILE A 174 6.11 -1.09 13.48
N GLY A 175 6.30 0.15 13.05
CA GLY A 175 7.09 0.55 11.89
C GLY A 175 8.59 0.70 12.16
N PRO A 176 9.43 0.94 11.13
CA PRO A 176 10.77 1.44 11.28
C PRO A 176 10.78 2.66 12.20
N GLY A 177 11.75 2.71 13.10
CA GLY A 177 11.85 3.75 14.12
C GLY A 177 10.87 3.58 15.29
N GLY A 178 10.20 2.43 15.43
CA GLY A 178 9.36 2.13 16.59
C GLY A 178 7.98 2.82 16.55
N LEU A 179 7.63 3.48 15.44
CA LEU A 179 6.40 4.24 15.32
C LEU A 179 5.24 3.35 14.87
N THR A 180 4.08 3.54 15.50
CA THR A 180 2.85 2.85 15.14
C THR A 180 2.01 3.74 14.21
N PRO A 181 1.02 3.19 13.49
CA PRO A 181 0.02 3.98 12.77
C PRO A 181 -0.57 5.12 13.61
N LEU A 182 -0.86 4.86 14.89
CA LEU A 182 -1.44 5.85 15.79
C LEU A 182 -0.48 6.98 16.12
N HIS A 183 0.82 6.69 16.33
CA HIS A 183 1.85 7.73 16.48
C HIS A 183 1.92 8.63 15.24
N LEU A 184 1.90 8.02 14.05
CA LEU A 184 1.94 8.76 12.78
C LEU A 184 0.73 9.68 12.66
N ALA A 185 -0.48 9.16 12.91
CA ALA A 185 -1.70 9.95 12.88
C ALA A 185 -1.68 11.10 13.91
N ALA A 186 -1.38 10.82 15.18
CA ALA A 186 -1.37 11.83 16.24
C ALA A 186 -0.34 12.95 16.02
N SER A 187 0.76 12.65 15.32
CA SER A 187 1.80 13.64 14.99
C SER A 187 1.50 14.48 13.73
N ALA A 188 0.51 14.09 12.93
CA ALA A 188 0.14 14.79 11.71
C ALA A 188 -0.90 15.90 11.99
N GLN A 189 -0.77 17.02 11.29
CA GLN A 189 -1.81 18.07 11.30
C GLN A 189 -3.10 17.54 10.67
N ASP A 190 -4.26 18.00 11.14
CA ASP A 190 -5.59 17.65 10.60
C ASP A 190 -5.81 16.14 10.40
N SER A 191 -5.49 15.34 11.42
CA SER A 191 -5.51 13.88 11.38
C SER A 191 -6.60 13.25 12.24
N LYS A 192 -7.58 14.06 12.72
CA LYS A 192 -8.66 13.59 13.59
C LYS A 192 -9.38 12.38 13.02
N ASP A 193 -9.66 12.40 11.71
CA ASP A 193 -10.32 11.30 11.03
C ASP A 193 -9.43 10.05 10.96
N MET A 194 -8.10 10.20 10.91
CA MET A 194 -7.17 9.05 10.93
C MET A 194 -7.10 8.45 12.32
N VAL A 195 -6.97 9.27 13.37
CA VAL A 195 -6.99 8.81 14.77
C VAL A 195 -8.29 8.07 15.05
N ASN A 196 -9.43 8.64 14.63
CA ASN A 196 -10.73 8.01 14.78
C ASN A 196 -10.84 6.68 14.01
N ALA A 197 -10.16 6.52 12.86
CA ALA A 197 -10.12 5.24 12.15
C ALA A 197 -9.41 4.18 12.98
N LEU A 198 -8.22 4.54 13.46
CA LEU A 198 -7.30 3.64 14.13
C LEU A 198 -7.81 3.22 15.51
N THR A 199 -8.58 4.06 16.21
CA THR A 199 -9.13 3.73 17.53
C THR A 199 -10.46 2.97 17.48
N ASN A 200 -11.15 2.98 16.33
CA ASN A 200 -12.38 2.21 16.11
C ASN A 200 -12.11 0.99 15.21
N ASP A 201 -10.94 0.37 15.35
CA ASP A 201 -10.60 -0.83 14.59
C ASP A 201 -11.47 -2.03 15.05
N PRO A 202 -11.73 -3.01 14.17
CA PRO A 202 -12.58 -4.16 14.48
C PRO A 202 -12.08 -5.04 15.64
N GLN A 203 -10.81 -4.90 16.02
CA GLN A 203 -10.19 -5.69 17.08
C GLN A 203 -10.10 -4.91 18.41
N GLU A 204 -10.55 -3.65 18.45
CA GLU A 204 -10.45 -2.72 19.59
C GLU A 204 -9.00 -2.55 20.13
N ILE A 205 -8.01 -2.88 19.29
CA ILE A 205 -6.59 -2.83 19.66
C ILE A 205 -6.12 -1.38 19.76
N GLY A 206 -6.56 -0.52 18.84
CA GLY A 206 -6.16 0.86 18.76
C GLY A 206 -6.66 1.69 19.94
N LEU A 207 -7.85 1.40 20.48
CA LEU A 207 -8.35 2.02 21.70
C LEU A 207 -7.46 1.65 22.90
N THR A 208 -7.16 0.37 23.06
CA THR A 208 -6.34 -0.14 24.16
C THR A 208 -4.90 0.39 24.09
N ALA A 209 -4.31 0.38 22.90
CA ALA A 209 -2.99 0.93 22.64
C ALA A 209 -2.97 2.46 22.85
N GLY A 210 -4.00 3.17 22.39
CA GLY A 210 -4.12 4.62 22.54
C GLY A 210 -4.13 5.10 23.98
N ILE A 211 -4.77 4.35 24.90
CA ILE A 211 -4.73 4.64 26.34
C ILE A 211 -3.29 4.54 26.89
N GLN A 212 -2.53 3.55 26.44
CA GLN A 212 -1.13 3.38 26.84
C GLN A 212 -0.23 4.49 26.28
N TYR A 213 -0.47 4.93 25.03
CA TYR A 213 0.31 5.98 24.39
C TYR A 213 -0.07 7.40 24.84
N LEU A 214 -1.32 7.68 25.19
CA LEU A 214 -1.70 8.95 25.82
C LEU A 214 -0.98 9.15 27.16
N THR A 215 -0.69 8.06 27.89
CA THR A 215 0.14 8.13 29.11
C THR A 215 1.60 8.51 28.80
N ILE A 216 2.13 8.12 27.64
CA ILE A 216 3.49 8.42 27.21
C ILE A 216 3.58 9.83 26.57
N MET A 217 2.60 10.21 25.75
CA MET A 217 2.51 11.52 25.08
C MET A 217 2.06 12.65 26.01
N ALA A 218 1.42 12.34 27.15
CA ALA A 218 1.12 13.29 28.22
C ALA A 218 2.37 13.75 29.01
N THR A 219 3.58 13.29 28.64
CA THR A 219 4.82 14.01 28.96
C THR A 219 5.26 14.83 27.74
N PRO A 220 5.01 16.16 27.71
CA PRO A 220 5.24 16.99 26.51
C PRO A 220 6.73 17.13 26.10
N ARG A 221 7.65 16.48 26.80
CA ARG A 221 9.10 16.65 26.59
C ARG A 221 9.71 15.66 25.61
N THR A 222 9.09 14.52 25.32
CA THR A 222 9.80 13.45 24.60
C THR A 222 9.64 13.52 23.08
N CYS A 223 8.51 14.00 22.56
CA CYS A 223 8.28 14.06 21.10
C CYS A 223 8.79 15.34 20.43
N MET A 224 9.01 16.43 21.18
CA MET A 224 9.55 17.67 20.61
C MET A 224 11.09 17.69 20.47
N LEU A 225 11.80 16.73 21.08
CA LEU A 225 13.28 16.72 21.05
C LEU A 225 13.91 16.18 19.75
N HIS A 226 13.12 15.77 18.75
CA HIS A 226 13.66 15.29 17.46
C HIS A 226 13.40 16.19 16.25
N LYS A 227 12.81 17.37 16.46
CA LYS A 227 12.82 18.44 15.45
C LYS A 227 13.49 19.65 16.06
N GLY A 228 14.81 19.73 15.86
CA GLY A 228 15.57 20.93 16.15
C GLY A 228 14.99 22.11 15.39
N THR A 229 14.20 22.93 16.06
CA THR A 229 14.02 24.35 15.77
C THR A 229 13.52 25.00 17.06
N THR A 230 14.40 25.79 17.68
CA THR A 230 14.09 26.71 18.77
C THR A 230 12.98 27.66 18.35
N ILE A 231 11.82 27.63 18.99
CA ILE A 231 10.98 28.83 19.17
C ILE A 231 10.47 28.90 20.61
N LEU A 232 10.61 30.10 21.14
CA LEU A 232 10.47 30.53 22.51
C LEU A 232 9.02 30.47 23.02
N THR A 233 8.95 30.31 24.34
CA THR A 233 7.85 30.55 25.29
C THR A 233 6.77 31.56 24.86
N THR A 234 5.51 31.31 25.23
CA THR A 234 4.79 32.12 26.23
C THR A 234 3.45 31.47 26.63
N ASN A 235 3.10 31.69 27.89
CA ASN A 235 1.93 31.19 28.62
C ASN A 235 0.61 31.69 28.01
N TRP A 236 -0.45 30.87 28.05
CA TRP A 236 -1.68 31.03 28.85
C TRP A 236 -2.47 29.71 28.81
#